data_AF-T5A8R1-F1
#
_entry.id   AF-T5A8R1-F1
#
_cell.length_a   1.000
_cell.length_b   1.000
_cell.length_c   1.000
_cell.angle_alpha   90.00
_cell.angle_beta   90.00
_cell.angle_gamma   90.00
#
_symmetry.space_group_name_H-M   'P 1'
#
loop_
_entity.id
_entity.type
_entity.pdbx_description
1 polymer ?
#
loop_
_entity_poly.entity_id
_entity_poly.type
_entity_poly.pdbx_seq_one_letter_code
_entity_poly.pdbx_strand_id
1 'polypeptide(L)'
;MCQHRLQVEEGPSCPDSCPDLEQPQQRPLSNQDAPMPPFPWHLPVFDAHCHPTDTMASVAASLPRMRAAALAIMATRAQDQQLVADVAASHGLDPGAASLLPLSDDGELRHAQRLVKDGPGEETEPSGCRVVPSFGWHPWFSHQLYDDGDPQSTYTPPVDETDLHALHLAKTAHYQAVLAPAPNKDDDNVLIASLPTPVPLSSFVAATRARLDSFPHALVGEIGLDKGFRLPCQWDPSDVACRNDALTPGGREGRLLSPHRVRIAHQQTVLRAQLSLAAANGRPVSVHGVRAHGVLYDTISGTWKGHECRVPYRREKRLVAPGAEDTDDSEAEDTDDGDAHEGPEPGARPPYPPRICLHSYGGGADLLRQWMQPSVPAKIFVSLSSAVNLGSDAGRTKLDPVVRAVPDDRILVESDLNAAGPLMDAALEDMYRIVCEVKGWALDEGVRRIGRNFDDFVFGGYSGR
;
A
#
# COMPACT_ATOMS: atom_id res chain seq x y z
N MET A 1 20.50 -77.36 -1.10
CA MET A 1 21.18 -76.58 -0.04
C MET A 1 21.75 -75.35 -0.72
N CYS A 2 21.45 -74.10 -0.42
CA CYS A 2 20.58 -73.45 0.56
C CYS A 2 19.90 -72.27 -0.15
N GLN A 3 18.67 -72.02 0.24
CA GLN A 3 17.92 -70.79 -0.03
C GLN A 3 18.65 -69.59 0.57
N HIS A 4 18.66 -68.45 -0.12
CA HIS A 4 18.48 -67.16 0.54
C HIS A 4 17.78 -66.17 -0.38
N ARG A 5 16.85 -65.47 0.25
CA ARG A 5 15.74 -64.66 -0.26
C ARG A 5 16.07 -63.23 0.17
N LEU A 6 16.24 -62.32 -0.78
CA LEU A 6 16.29 -60.87 -0.56
C LEU A 6 15.53 -60.25 -1.75
N GLN A 7 14.22 -60.02 -1.59
CA GLN A 7 13.64 -58.73 -1.22
C GLN A 7 13.98 -57.64 -2.25
N VAL A 8 13.05 -57.50 -3.20
CA VAL A 8 12.84 -56.29 -3.98
C VAL A 8 12.18 -55.30 -3.02
N GLU A 9 12.95 -54.34 -2.51
CA GLU A 9 12.38 -53.19 -1.82
C GLU A 9 11.97 -52.16 -2.88
N GLU A 10 10.65 -52.04 -3.05
CA GLU A 10 10.03 -50.90 -3.70
C GLU A 10 10.31 -49.66 -2.85
N GLY A 11 11.03 -48.69 -3.43
CA GLY A 11 11.29 -47.41 -2.79
C GLY A 11 9.98 -46.64 -2.55
N PRO A 12 9.90 -45.84 -1.46
CA PRO A 12 8.67 -45.17 -1.08
C PRO A 12 8.27 -44.14 -2.13
N SER A 13 7.03 -44.29 -2.59
CA SER A 13 6.25 -43.33 -3.37
C SER A 13 6.40 -41.90 -2.86
N CYS A 14 6.60 -40.96 -3.79
CA CYS A 14 6.55 -39.53 -3.56
C CYS A 14 5.32 -39.14 -2.71
N PRO A 15 5.48 -38.34 -1.64
CA PRO A 15 4.34 -37.70 -1.03
C PRO A 15 3.89 -36.54 -1.92
N ASP A 16 2.86 -36.77 -2.73
CA ASP A 16 1.99 -35.71 -3.25
C ASP A 16 1.45 -34.92 -2.05
N SER A 17 2.02 -33.74 -1.81
CA SER A 17 1.46 -32.74 -0.90
C SER A 17 2.11 -31.38 -1.15
N CYS A 18 1.69 -30.74 -2.24
CA CYS A 18 1.55 -29.28 -2.19
C CYS A 18 0.57 -28.95 -1.06
N PRO A 19 0.81 -27.92 -0.23
CA PRO A 19 -0.30 -27.34 0.51
C PRO A 19 -1.20 -26.70 -0.54
N ASP A 20 -2.29 -27.40 -0.87
CA ASP A 20 -3.44 -26.79 -1.51
C ASP A 20 -3.72 -25.48 -0.79
N LEU A 21 -3.79 -24.39 -1.55
CA LEU A 21 -4.48 -23.19 -1.11
C LEU A 21 -5.91 -23.64 -0.81
N GLU A 22 -6.16 -23.95 0.47
CA GLU A 22 -7.51 -24.27 0.93
C GLU A 22 -8.43 -23.15 0.44
N GLN A 23 -9.37 -23.56 -0.41
CA GLN A 23 -10.50 -22.73 -0.80
C GLN A 23 -11.09 -22.11 0.47
N PRO A 24 -11.45 -20.82 0.48
CA PRO A 24 -11.97 -20.17 1.68
C PRO A 24 -13.16 -20.97 2.21
N GLN A 25 -12.96 -21.65 3.35
CA GLN A 25 -14.02 -22.38 4.03
C GLN A 25 -15.14 -21.39 4.34
N GLN A 26 -16.32 -21.68 3.80
CA GLN A 26 -17.53 -20.91 3.99
C GLN A 26 -17.88 -20.84 5.47
N ARG A 27 -18.33 -19.65 5.91
CA ARG A 27 -18.78 -19.32 7.27
C ARG A 27 -19.73 -20.40 7.82
N PRO A 28 -19.73 -20.72 9.13
CA PRO A 28 -20.74 -21.59 9.72
C PRO A 28 -22.14 -20.99 9.50
N LEU A 29 -23.07 -21.81 9.02
CA LEU A 29 -24.44 -21.45 8.67
C LEU A 29 -25.22 -20.93 9.88
N SER A 30 -25.38 -19.62 9.98
CA SER A 30 -26.50 -19.00 10.70
C SER A 30 -27.37 -18.23 9.69
N ASN A 31 -28.60 -18.73 9.47
CA ASN A 31 -29.66 -18.21 8.60
C ASN A 31 -29.24 -17.76 7.18
N GLN A 32 -29.10 -18.70 6.22
CA GLN A 32 -28.74 -18.42 4.82
C GLN A 32 -29.88 -18.64 3.79
N ASP A 33 -31.14 -18.34 4.10
CA ASP A 33 -32.25 -18.46 3.12
C ASP A 33 -32.81 -17.11 2.63
N ALA A 34 -32.16 -15.99 2.93
CA ALA A 34 -32.47 -14.71 2.30
C ALA A 34 -31.46 -14.43 1.17
N PRO A 35 -31.91 -14.20 -0.08
CA PRO A 35 -31.00 -13.78 -1.14
C PRO A 35 -30.32 -12.47 -0.73
N MET A 36 -28.99 -12.45 -0.76
CA MET A 36 -28.21 -11.24 -0.48
C MET A 36 -28.69 -10.11 -1.40
N PRO A 37 -28.89 -8.88 -0.88
CA PRO A 37 -29.31 -7.76 -1.71
C PRO A 37 -28.26 -7.50 -2.81
N PRO A 38 -28.69 -7.14 -4.04
CA PRO A 38 -27.77 -6.87 -5.14
C PRO A 38 -26.81 -5.74 -4.78
N PHE A 39 -25.54 -5.87 -5.18
CA PHE A 39 -24.55 -4.82 -4.91
C PHE A 39 -24.78 -3.61 -5.82
N PRO A 40 -24.69 -2.38 -5.30
CA PRO A 40 -25.05 -1.17 -6.03
C PRO A 40 -23.91 -0.72 -6.96
N TRP A 41 -23.58 -1.54 -7.95
CA TRP A 41 -22.58 -1.22 -9.00
C TRP A 41 -22.97 -0.05 -9.91
N HIS A 42 -24.16 0.53 -9.72
CA HIS A 42 -24.56 1.80 -10.31
C HIS A 42 -23.92 3.01 -9.59
N LEU A 43 -23.22 2.79 -8.47
CA LEU A 43 -22.41 3.77 -7.77
C LEU A 43 -20.92 3.54 -8.07
N PRO A 44 -20.07 4.57 -8.00
CA PRO A 44 -18.66 4.41 -8.28
C PRO A 44 -17.98 3.63 -7.14
N VAL A 45 -17.49 2.43 -7.48
CA VAL A 45 -16.69 1.57 -6.60
C VAL A 45 -15.22 1.83 -6.88
N PHE A 46 -14.42 1.99 -5.82
CA PHE A 46 -13.00 2.27 -5.94
C PHE A 46 -12.17 1.18 -5.28
N ASP A 47 -11.01 0.92 -5.89
CA ASP A 47 -9.95 0.10 -5.32
C ASP A 47 -8.82 1.02 -4.85
N ALA A 48 -8.59 1.07 -3.54
CA ALA A 48 -7.57 1.93 -2.96
C ALA A 48 -6.14 1.41 -3.14
N HIS A 49 -5.97 0.14 -3.53
CA HIS A 49 -4.65 -0.48 -3.69
C HIS A 49 -4.74 -1.81 -4.44
N CYS A 50 -4.03 -1.91 -5.57
CA CYS A 50 -3.81 -3.18 -6.25
C CYS A 50 -2.54 -3.21 -7.10
N HIS A 51 -2.20 -4.40 -7.61
CA HIS A 51 -0.99 -4.66 -8.39
C HIS A 51 -1.29 -5.27 -9.77
N PRO A 52 -2.20 -4.71 -10.59
CA PRO A 52 -2.60 -5.35 -11.84
C PRO A 52 -1.45 -5.47 -12.85
N THR A 53 -0.38 -4.67 -12.70
CA THR A 53 0.84 -4.76 -13.51
C THR A 53 1.71 -5.97 -13.20
N ASP A 54 1.44 -6.73 -12.13
CA ASP A 54 2.06 -8.04 -11.92
C ASP A 54 1.56 -9.08 -12.93
N THR A 55 0.42 -8.84 -13.58
CA THR A 55 -0.12 -9.67 -14.65
C THR A 55 -0.55 -8.78 -15.82
N MET A 56 0.40 -8.24 -16.58
CA MET A 56 0.14 -7.28 -17.67
C MET A 56 -0.88 -7.76 -18.72
N ALA A 57 -0.95 -9.07 -18.97
CA ALA A 57 -1.95 -9.65 -19.87
C ALA A 57 -3.40 -9.35 -19.42
N SER A 58 -3.64 -9.27 -18.11
CA SER A 58 -4.96 -8.95 -17.54
C SER A 58 -5.33 -7.47 -17.72
N VAL A 59 -4.34 -6.56 -17.72
CA VAL A 59 -4.59 -5.12 -17.82
C VAL A 59 -5.26 -4.78 -19.15
N ALA A 60 -4.64 -5.18 -20.28
CA ALA A 60 -5.18 -4.89 -21.61
C ALA A 60 -6.54 -5.56 -21.87
N ALA A 61 -6.74 -6.77 -21.35
CA ALA A 61 -7.95 -7.55 -21.60
C ALA A 61 -9.15 -7.16 -20.71
N SER A 62 -8.88 -6.77 -19.47
CA SER A 62 -9.90 -6.68 -18.42
C SER A 62 -10.14 -5.27 -17.92
N LEU A 63 -9.13 -4.40 -17.85
CA LEU A 63 -9.26 -3.07 -17.23
C LEU A 63 -10.40 -2.23 -17.84
N PRO A 64 -10.58 -2.17 -19.19
CA PRO A 64 -11.71 -1.43 -19.78
C PRO A 64 -13.09 -2.01 -19.45
N ARG A 65 -13.15 -3.28 -19.03
CA ARG A 65 -14.40 -4.02 -18.74
C ARG A 65 -14.67 -4.18 -17.25
N MET A 66 -13.77 -3.69 -16.40
CA MET A 66 -13.96 -3.72 -14.96
C MET A 66 -15.18 -2.88 -14.57
N ARG A 67 -15.85 -3.29 -13.49
CA ARG A 67 -17.01 -2.59 -12.94
C ARG A 67 -16.60 -1.51 -11.95
N ALA A 68 -15.43 -1.65 -11.33
CA ALA A 68 -14.81 -0.58 -10.56
C ALA A 68 -14.64 0.69 -11.41
N ALA A 69 -14.86 1.84 -10.79
CA ALA A 69 -14.78 3.14 -11.44
C ALA A 69 -13.32 3.65 -11.54
N ALA A 70 -12.51 3.40 -10.52
CA ALA A 70 -11.07 3.63 -10.59
C ALA A 70 -10.27 2.72 -9.65
N LEU A 71 -9.02 2.46 -10.01
CA LEU A 71 -8.04 1.71 -9.22
C LEU A 71 -6.82 2.57 -8.92
N ALA A 72 -6.33 2.55 -7.68
CA ALA A 72 -4.98 2.98 -7.38
C ALA A 72 -4.00 1.82 -7.57
N ILE A 73 -3.15 1.90 -8.60
CA ILE A 73 -2.23 0.82 -8.98
C ILE A 73 -0.82 1.13 -8.48
N MET A 74 -0.20 0.16 -7.81
CA MET A 74 1.09 0.35 -7.15
C MET A 74 2.24 -0.19 -7.99
N ALA A 75 3.30 0.60 -8.10
CA ALA A 75 4.58 0.11 -8.57
C ALA A 75 5.34 -0.51 -7.38
N THR A 76 5.54 -1.83 -7.39
CA THR A 76 6.16 -2.54 -6.26
C THR A 76 7.68 -2.61 -6.39
N ARG A 77 8.19 -2.79 -7.62
CA ARG A 77 9.63 -2.92 -7.93
C ARG A 77 10.09 -2.01 -9.08
N ALA A 78 11.37 -2.12 -9.43
CA ALA A 78 12.02 -1.35 -10.50
C ALA A 78 11.26 -1.39 -11.83
N GLN A 79 10.89 -2.59 -12.29
CA GLN A 79 10.24 -2.81 -13.57
C GLN A 79 8.82 -2.20 -13.59
N ASP A 80 8.12 -2.26 -12.46
CA ASP A 80 6.73 -1.81 -12.39
C ASP A 80 6.61 -0.29 -12.54
N GLN A 81 7.66 0.48 -12.22
CA GLN A 81 7.63 1.95 -12.33
C GLN A 81 7.24 2.39 -13.75
N GLN A 82 7.79 1.73 -14.77
CA GLN A 82 7.48 2.06 -16.16
C GLN A 82 6.14 1.47 -16.58
N LEU A 83 5.83 0.23 -16.19
CA LEU A 83 4.55 -0.41 -16.52
C LEU A 83 3.36 0.38 -15.97
N VAL A 84 3.44 0.83 -14.72
CA VAL A 84 2.41 1.69 -14.10
C VAL A 84 2.29 3.02 -14.83
N ALA A 85 3.40 3.63 -15.25
CA ALA A 85 3.37 4.87 -16.02
C ALA A 85 2.72 4.67 -17.40
N ASP A 86 3.02 3.57 -18.10
CA ASP A 86 2.44 3.26 -19.41
C ASP A 86 0.93 2.99 -19.31
N VAL A 87 0.50 2.27 -18.27
CA VAL A 87 -0.93 2.04 -17.99
C VAL A 87 -1.62 3.36 -17.64
N ALA A 88 -1.01 4.21 -16.82
CA ALA A 88 -1.57 5.51 -16.47
C ALA A 88 -1.57 6.50 -17.63
N ALA A 89 -0.64 6.42 -18.58
CA ALA A 89 -0.70 7.21 -19.80
C ALA A 89 -1.92 6.86 -20.67
N SER A 90 -2.40 5.62 -20.57
CA SER A 90 -3.52 5.11 -21.37
C SER A 90 -4.88 5.20 -20.66
N HIS A 91 -4.91 5.00 -19.34
CA HIS A 91 -6.12 4.86 -18.54
C HIS A 91 -6.17 5.81 -17.33
N GLY A 92 -5.21 6.73 -17.22
CA GLY A 92 -5.07 7.64 -16.10
C GLY A 92 -6.17 8.68 -16.01
N LEU A 93 -6.15 9.42 -14.91
CA LEU A 93 -7.02 10.58 -14.71
C LEU A 93 -6.58 11.77 -15.57
N ASP A 94 -7.56 12.59 -15.97
CA ASP A 94 -7.27 13.88 -16.56
C ASP A 94 -6.40 14.73 -15.61
N PRO A 95 -5.31 15.35 -16.08
CA PRO A 95 -4.46 16.19 -15.25
C PRO A 95 -5.19 17.29 -14.49
N GLY A 96 -6.29 17.80 -15.04
CA GLY A 96 -7.16 18.83 -14.42
C GLY A 96 -8.31 18.29 -13.57
N ALA A 97 -8.43 16.96 -13.39
CA ALA A 97 -9.48 16.38 -12.56
C ALA A 97 -9.36 16.88 -11.11
N ALA A 98 -10.47 17.34 -10.54
CA ALA A 98 -10.55 17.77 -9.13
C ALA A 98 -11.25 16.74 -8.24
N SER A 99 -11.95 15.77 -8.84
CA SER A 99 -12.65 14.69 -8.16
C SER A 99 -12.86 13.51 -9.12
N LEU A 100 -12.93 12.31 -8.58
CA LEU A 100 -13.34 11.06 -9.21
C LEU A 100 -14.86 10.86 -9.15
N LEU A 101 -15.55 11.58 -8.27
CA LEU A 101 -16.97 11.44 -8.04
C LEU A 101 -17.77 12.23 -9.08
N PRO A 102 -18.82 11.62 -9.69
CA PRO A 102 -19.72 12.35 -10.57
C PRO A 102 -20.67 13.19 -9.70
N LEU A 103 -20.27 14.40 -9.36
CA LEU A 103 -21.09 15.32 -8.57
C LEU A 103 -22.14 16.02 -9.47
N SER A 104 -23.34 16.25 -8.94
CA SER A 104 -24.30 17.20 -9.51
C SER A 104 -23.89 18.63 -9.17
N ASP A 105 -24.50 19.60 -9.84
CA ASP A 105 -24.28 21.03 -9.55
C ASP A 105 -24.67 21.38 -8.10
N ASP A 106 -25.57 20.58 -7.51
CA ASP A 106 -26.02 20.66 -6.12
C ASP A 106 -25.12 19.88 -5.12
N GLY A 107 -24.02 19.27 -5.59
CA GLY A 107 -23.07 18.52 -4.76
C GLY A 107 -23.49 17.11 -4.36
N GLU A 108 -24.57 16.58 -4.95
CA GLU A 108 -25.00 15.19 -4.72
C GLU A 108 -24.28 14.22 -5.69
N LEU A 109 -24.00 13.02 -5.20
CA LEU A 109 -23.45 11.94 -6.03
C LEU A 109 -24.47 11.52 -7.08
N ARG A 110 -24.22 11.84 -8.35
CA ARG A 110 -24.99 11.30 -9.46
C ARG A 110 -24.82 9.78 -9.49
N HIS A 111 -25.85 9.08 -9.97
CA HIS A 111 -25.71 7.68 -10.31
C HIS A 111 -24.60 7.58 -11.36
N ALA A 112 -23.70 6.61 -11.24
CA ALA A 112 -22.67 6.31 -12.26
C ALA A 112 -23.30 5.71 -13.53
N GLN A 113 -24.56 6.07 -13.83
CA GLN A 113 -25.18 5.80 -15.10
C GLN A 113 -24.32 6.45 -16.16
N ARG A 114 -23.75 5.57 -17.00
CA ARG A 114 -23.27 5.80 -18.35
C ARG A 114 -23.78 7.14 -18.85
N LEU A 115 -22.85 8.06 -19.10
CA LEU A 115 -23.12 9.35 -19.72
C LEU A 115 -23.79 9.12 -21.08
N VAL A 116 -25.10 8.85 -21.08
CA VAL A 116 -25.92 9.01 -22.27
C VAL A 116 -25.90 10.51 -22.51
N LYS A 117 -25.11 10.95 -23.48
CA LYS A 117 -25.35 12.26 -24.09
C LYS A 117 -26.78 12.20 -24.60
N ASP A 118 -27.62 13.15 -24.16
CA ASP A 118 -28.95 13.35 -24.73
C ASP A 118 -28.80 13.75 -26.20
N GLY A 119 -28.67 12.75 -27.07
CA GLY A 119 -28.54 12.84 -28.50
C GLY A 119 -28.99 11.51 -29.11
N PRO A 120 -29.95 11.51 -30.05
CA PRO A 120 -30.45 10.26 -30.61
C PRO A 120 -29.38 9.65 -31.52
N GLY A 121 -28.70 8.58 -31.07
CA GLY A 121 -28.01 7.65 -31.98
C GLY A 121 -26.54 7.31 -31.72
N GLU A 122 -25.90 7.75 -30.63
CA GLU A 122 -24.55 7.28 -30.28
C GLU A 122 -24.60 6.52 -28.95
N GLU A 123 -24.48 5.18 -29.02
CA GLU A 123 -24.14 4.35 -27.86
C GLU A 123 -22.75 4.77 -27.38
N THR A 124 -22.69 5.65 -26.39
CA THR A 124 -21.43 6.01 -25.73
C THR A 124 -20.92 4.76 -25.00
N GLU A 125 -19.80 4.22 -25.48
CA GLU A 125 -19.01 3.20 -24.80
C GLU A 125 -18.89 3.55 -23.30
N PRO A 126 -19.09 2.58 -22.38
CA PRO A 126 -18.93 2.84 -20.95
C PRO A 126 -17.54 3.42 -20.71
N SER A 127 -17.45 4.54 -19.97
CA SER A 127 -16.15 5.07 -19.55
C SER A 127 -15.44 3.97 -18.75
N GLY A 128 -14.40 3.39 -19.33
CA GLY A 128 -13.66 2.29 -18.71
C GLY A 128 -13.08 2.67 -17.35
N CYS A 129 -12.71 1.65 -16.58
CA CYS A 129 -12.08 1.86 -15.27
C CYS A 129 -10.84 2.76 -15.39
N ARG A 130 -10.79 3.82 -14.58
CA ARG A 130 -9.66 4.76 -14.56
C ARG A 130 -8.55 4.30 -13.61
N VAL A 131 -7.38 4.90 -13.76
CA VAL A 131 -6.19 4.54 -12.98
C VAL A 131 -5.61 5.75 -12.26
N VAL A 132 -5.32 5.57 -10.98
CA VAL A 132 -4.46 6.46 -10.19
C VAL A 132 -3.10 5.77 -10.06
N PRO A 133 -2.05 6.22 -10.76
CA PRO A 133 -0.73 5.62 -10.62
C PRO A 133 -0.14 5.92 -9.24
N SER A 134 0.63 4.97 -8.72
CA SER A 134 1.40 5.13 -7.51
C SER A 134 2.82 4.64 -7.75
N PHE A 135 3.80 5.50 -7.46
CA PHE A 135 5.22 5.23 -7.70
C PHE A 135 5.97 5.14 -6.38
N GLY A 136 6.66 4.03 -6.16
CA GLY A 136 7.34 3.74 -4.91
C GLY A 136 8.21 2.50 -5.02
N TRP A 137 9.03 2.28 -4.01
CA TRP A 137 9.88 1.10 -3.90
C TRP A 137 9.51 0.33 -2.65
N HIS A 138 8.98 -0.87 -2.86
CA HIS A 138 8.48 -1.72 -1.79
C HIS A 138 9.62 -2.17 -0.86
N PRO A 139 9.40 -2.32 0.47
CA PRO A 139 10.42 -2.79 1.42
C PRO A 139 11.07 -4.12 1.00
N TRP A 140 10.36 -4.98 0.29
CA TRP A 140 10.90 -6.25 -0.22
C TRP A 140 12.11 -6.06 -1.13
N PHE A 141 12.14 -4.97 -1.91
CA PHE A 141 13.18 -4.66 -2.89
C PHE A 141 14.13 -3.56 -2.41
N SER A 142 13.99 -3.09 -1.16
CA SER A 142 14.85 -2.04 -0.59
C SER A 142 16.35 -2.42 -0.54
N HIS A 143 16.67 -3.71 -0.54
CA HIS A 143 18.05 -4.21 -0.68
C HIS A 143 18.68 -3.93 -2.05
N GLN A 144 17.91 -3.45 -3.02
CA GLN A 144 18.42 -3.06 -4.34
C GLN A 144 18.87 -1.59 -4.36
N LEU A 145 18.67 -0.86 -3.27
CA LEU A 145 19.03 0.54 -3.14
C LEU A 145 20.12 0.71 -2.08
N TYR A 146 21.02 1.64 -2.31
CA TYR A 146 22.00 2.08 -1.32
C TYR A 146 21.91 3.59 -1.12
N ASP A 147 22.19 4.06 0.10
CA ASP A 147 22.25 5.48 0.40
C ASP A 147 23.59 6.03 -0.08
N ASP A 148 23.55 6.76 -1.19
CA ASP A 148 24.70 7.40 -1.82
C ASP A 148 25.04 8.78 -1.21
N GLY A 149 24.20 9.28 -0.29
CA GLY A 149 24.47 10.47 0.51
C GLY A 149 25.16 10.16 1.85
N ASP A 150 25.17 8.89 2.28
CA ASP A 150 25.81 8.45 3.50
C ASP A 150 27.35 8.40 3.33
N PRO A 151 28.14 9.09 4.17
CA PRO A 151 29.60 8.96 4.19
C PRO A 151 30.09 7.52 4.39
N GLN A 152 29.28 6.66 5.01
CA GLN A 152 29.53 5.22 5.18
C GLN A 152 28.65 4.38 4.26
N SER A 153 28.54 4.82 3.00
CA SER A 153 27.74 4.12 1.99
C SER A 153 28.08 2.63 1.92
N THR A 154 27.03 1.82 1.88
CA THR A 154 27.14 0.35 1.89
C THR A 154 27.63 -0.22 0.56
N TYR A 155 27.59 0.57 -0.51
CA TYR A 155 28.04 0.18 -1.84
C TYR A 155 28.96 1.27 -2.41
N THR A 156 30.08 0.85 -2.98
CA THR A 156 30.98 1.73 -3.73
C THR A 156 31.15 1.12 -5.11
N PRO A 157 30.68 1.79 -6.19
CA PRO A 157 30.82 1.26 -7.53
C PRO A 157 32.31 1.10 -7.88
N PRO A 158 32.71 0.01 -8.56
CA PRO A 158 34.08 -0.15 -9.02
C PRO A 158 34.42 0.91 -10.08
N VAL A 159 35.70 1.27 -10.19
CA VAL A 159 36.17 2.25 -11.19
C VAL A 159 35.93 1.75 -12.62
N ASP A 160 36.06 0.44 -12.81
CA ASP A 160 35.73 -0.25 -14.06
C ASP A 160 34.59 -1.24 -13.79
N GLU A 161 33.40 -0.93 -14.28
CA GLU A 161 32.22 -1.79 -14.14
C GLU A 161 32.33 -3.12 -14.92
N THR A 162 33.30 -3.22 -15.83
CA THR A 162 33.59 -4.47 -16.55
C THR A 162 34.42 -5.46 -15.72
N ASP A 163 35.04 -5.00 -14.63
CA ASP A 163 35.70 -5.86 -13.66
C ASP A 163 34.66 -6.59 -12.79
N LEU A 164 34.28 -7.78 -13.26
CA LEU A 164 33.31 -8.64 -12.58
C LEU A 164 33.73 -9.02 -11.15
N HIS A 165 35.03 -9.08 -10.86
CA HIS A 165 35.52 -9.41 -9.53
C HIS A 165 35.35 -8.22 -8.58
N ALA A 166 35.77 -7.03 -9.01
CA ALA A 166 35.58 -5.80 -8.23
C ALA A 166 34.08 -5.50 -8.01
N LEU A 167 33.25 -5.68 -9.04
CA LEU A 167 31.79 -5.56 -8.93
C LEU A 167 31.22 -6.55 -7.92
N HIS A 168 31.65 -7.82 -7.97
CA HIS A 168 31.19 -8.83 -7.01
C HIS A 168 31.59 -8.46 -5.58
N LEU A 169 32.81 -7.99 -5.34
CA LEU A 169 33.25 -7.54 -4.02
C LEU A 169 32.41 -6.36 -3.50
N ALA A 170 32.10 -5.39 -4.35
CA ALA A 170 31.24 -4.26 -4.00
C ALA A 170 29.81 -4.70 -3.65
N LYS A 171 29.23 -5.61 -4.45
CA LYS A 171 27.91 -6.22 -4.16
C LYS A 171 27.93 -6.97 -2.84
N THR A 172 28.96 -7.77 -2.58
CA THR A 172 29.12 -8.53 -1.33
C THR A 172 29.13 -7.59 -0.12
N ALA A 173 29.89 -6.50 -0.17
CA ALA A 173 29.93 -5.52 0.93
C ALA A 173 28.53 -4.96 1.23
N HIS A 174 27.79 -4.55 0.20
CA HIS A 174 26.43 -4.02 0.33
C HIS A 174 25.47 -5.05 0.94
N TYR A 175 25.39 -6.24 0.34
CA TYR A 175 24.43 -7.26 0.77
C TYR A 175 24.73 -7.80 2.17
N GLN A 176 26.00 -7.86 2.57
CA GLN A 176 26.38 -8.18 3.96
C GLN A 176 25.94 -7.10 4.95
N ALA A 177 26.00 -5.83 4.55
CA ALA A 177 25.58 -4.72 5.40
C ALA A 177 24.07 -4.63 5.55
N VAL A 178 23.29 -4.85 4.48
CA VAL A 178 21.84 -4.59 4.48
C VAL A 178 20.97 -5.82 4.76
N LEU A 179 21.52 -7.05 4.67
CA LEU A 179 20.75 -8.28 4.94
C LEU A 179 21.02 -8.85 6.34
N ALA A 180 20.02 -9.58 6.86
CA ALA A 180 20.05 -10.28 8.14
C ALA A 180 19.39 -11.67 8.01
N PRO A 181 20.07 -12.78 8.40
CA PRO A 181 21.48 -12.84 8.74
C PRO A 181 22.35 -12.34 7.56
N ALA A 182 23.56 -11.85 7.85
CA ALA A 182 24.47 -11.40 6.80
C ALA A 182 24.89 -12.62 5.95
N PRO A 183 24.82 -12.53 4.61
CA PRO A 183 25.30 -13.59 3.72
C PRO A 183 26.75 -13.98 3.99
N ASN A 184 27.00 -15.29 4.10
CA ASN A 184 28.36 -15.82 4.24
C ASN A 184 29.09 -15.77 2.90
N LYS A 185 30.37 -15.36 2.93
CA LYS A 185 31.18 -15.20 1.71
C LYS A 185 31.49 -16.50 0.97
N ASP A 186 31.17 -17.66 1.53
CA ASP A 186 31.46 -18.95 0.89
C ASP A 186 30.16 -19.64 0.44
N ASP A 187 29.17 -19.71 1.33
CA ASP A 187 27.89 -20.40 1.06
C ASP A 187 26.92 -19.57 0.20
N ASP A 188 26.93 -18.24 0.33
CA ASP A 188 25.94 -17.36 -0.30
C ASP A 188 26.48 -16.61 -1.53
N ASN A 189 27.68 -16.96 -2.02
CA ASN A 189 28.27 -16.31 -3.21
C ASN A 189 27.36 -16.40 -4.44
N VAL A 190 26.70 -17.54 -4.62
CA VAL A 190 25.75 -17.75 -5.72
C VAL A 190 24.54 -16.83 -5.58
N LEU A 191 24.03 -16.66 -4.35
CA LEU A 191 22.94 -15.73 -4.06
C LEU A 191 23.37 -14.28 -4.37
N ILE A 192 24.50 -13.83 -3.84
CA ILE A 192 25.00 -12.46 -4.05
C ILE A 192 25.26 -12.17 -5.53
N ALA A 193 25.85 -13.13 -6.26
CA ALA A 193 26.06 -13.01 -7.69
C ALA A 193 24.73 -12.79 -8.45
N SER A 194 23.66 -13.46 -8.00
CA SER A 194 22.32 -13.38 -8.61
C SER A 194 21.54 -12.12 -8.31
N LEU A 195 21.79 -11.48 -7.16
CA LEU A 195 21.11 -10.24 -6.79
C LEU A 195 21.52 -9.11 -7.74
N PRO A 196 20.67 -8.11 -7.99
CA PRO A 196 21.00 -7.02 -8.92
C PRO A 196 22.18 -6.17 -8.41
N THR A 197 22.72 -5.32 -9.28
CA THR A 197 23.64 -4.27 -8.82
C THR A 197 22.84 -3.19 -8.07
N PRO A 198 23.26 -2.78 -6.86
CA PRO A 198 22.57 -1.73 -6.10
C PRO A 198 22.50 -0.41 -6.87
N VAL A 199 21.35 0.25 -6.80
CA VAL A 199 21.07 1.55 -7.45
C VAL A 199 21.14 2.68 -6.41
N PRO A 200 21.69 3.86 -6.75
CA PRO A 200 21.72 4.99 -5.85
C PRO A 200 20.31 5.44 -5.45
N LEU A 201 20.07 5.65 -4.15
CA LEU A 201 18.79 6.11 -3.64
C LEU A 201 18.42 7.49 -4.21
N SER A 202 19.39 8.38 -4.39
CA SER A 202 19.18 9.69 -5.00
C SER A 202 18.65 9.60 -6.44
N SER A 203 19.18 8.65 -7.23
CA SER A 203 18.75 8.40 -8.62
C SER A 203 17.30 7.91 -8.67
N PHE A 204 16.92 7.01 -7.76
CA PHE A 204 15.54 6.55 -7.65
C PHE A 204 14.60 7.71 -7.26
N VAL A 205 14.96 8.51 -6.25
CA VAL A 205 14.15 9.66 -5.81
C VAL A 205 13.96 10.67 -6.95
N ALA A 206 15.01 10.95 -7.73
CA ALA A 206 14.93 11.84 -8.89
C ALA A 206 14.00 11.30 -10.00
N ALA A 207 14.12 10.01 -10.33
CA ALA A 207 13.27 9.37 -11.32
C ALA A 207 11.79 9.37 -10.88
N THR A 208 11.51 9.07 -9.62
CA THR A 208 10.16 9.08 -9.06
C THR A 208 9.58 10.50 -9.06
N ARG A 209 10.39 11.53 -8.72
CA ARG A 209 9.97 12.94 -8.83
C ARG A 209 9.50 13.28 -10.25
N ALA A 210 10.27 12.92 -11.27
CA ALA A 210 9.90 13.17 -12.66
C ALA A 210 8.57 12.50 -13.07
N ARG A 211 8.28 11.31 -12.53
CA ARG A 211 6.98 10.64 -12.72
C ARG A 211 5.86 11.39 -12.00
N LEU A 212 6.07 11.84 -10.76
CA LEU A 212 5.09 12.64 -10.02
C LEU A 212 4.79 13.98 -10.70
N ASP A 213 5.76 14.57 -11.40
CA ASP A 213 5.55 15.78 -12.21
C ASP A 213 4.73 15.48 -13.47
N SER A 214 4.95 14.32 -14.08
CA SER A 214 4.24 13.87 -15.30
C SER A 214 2.80 13.42 -15.02
N PHE A 215 2.51 12.95 -13.80
CA PHE A 215 1.20 12.45 -13.39
C PHE A 215 0.69 13.24 -12.17
N PRO A 216 -0.07 14.33 -12.38
CA PRO A 216 -0.47 15.26 -11.31
C PRO A 216 -1.33 14.67 -10.19
N HIS A 217 -1.92 13.49 -10.38
CA HIS A 217 -2.73 12.81 -9.36
C HIS A 217 -2.03 11.57 -8.80
N ALA A 218 -0.77 11.33 -9.16
CA ALA A 218 -0.04 10.16 -8.71
C ALA A 218 0.19 10.16 -7.20
N LEU A 219 0.11 8.97 -6.62
CA LEU A 219 0.49 8.71 -5.24
C LEU A 219 1.97 8.33 -5.15
N VAL A 220 2.51 8.29 -3.93
CA VAL A 220 3.78 7.62 -3.65
C VAL A 220 3.50 6.30 -2.93
N GLY A 221 3.87 5.19 -3.53
CA GLY A 221 3.51 3.86 -3.07
C GLY A 221 3.81 2.78 -4.12
N GLU A 222 3.93 1.52 -3.73
CA GLU A 222 3.83 1.03 -2.35
C GLU A 222 5.18 1.20 -1.61
N ILE A 223 5.16 1.86 -0.45
CA ILE A 223 6.34 2.11 0.38
C ILE A 223 6.10 1.58 1.78
N GLY A 224 7.12 1.23 2.56
CA GLY A 224 6.84 0.83 3.94
C GLY A 224 7.92 -0.01 4.59
N LEU A 225 7.50 -0.83 5.58
CA LEU A 225 8.37 -1.74 6.32
C LEU A 225 7.76 -3.14 6.40
N ASP A 226 8.60 -4.16 6.18
CA ASP A 226 8.25 -5.57 6.32
C ASP A 226 9.35 -6.34 7.08
N LYS A 227 9.02 -6.80 8.30
CA LYS A 227 9.92 -7.69 9.10
C LYS A 227 9.81 -9.16 8.69
N GLY A 228 8.69 -9.55 8.08
CA GLY A 228 8.30 -10.91 7.77
C GLY A 228 8.74 -11.40 6.39
N PHE A 229 9.10 -10.51 5.47
CA PHE A 229 9.58 -10.91 4.14
C PHE A 229 10.99 -11.50 4.17
N ARG A 230 11.22 -12.50 3.30
CA ARG A 230 12.52 -13.13 3.04
C ARG A 230 12.78 -13.07 1.54
N LEU A 231 14.03 -12.84 1.14
CA LEU A 231 14.39 -12.73 -0.28
C LEU A 231 14.19 -14.07 -0.98
N PRO A 232 13.63 -14.12 -2.19
CA PRO A 232 13.53 -15.35 -2.96
C PRO A 232 14.92 -15.83 -3.40
N CYS A 233 15.12 -17.14 -3.39
CA CYS A 233 16.29 -17.80 -3.98
C CYS A 233 16.28 -17.66 -5.50
N GLN A 234 17.35 -18.12 -6.15
CA GLN A 234 17.32 -18.32 -7.60
C GLN A 234 16.31 -19.43 -7.97
N TRP A 235 15.85 -19.38 -9.21
CA TRP A 235 15.19 -20.52 -9.82
C TRP A 235 16.17 -21.70 -9.90
N ASP A 236 15.72 -22.88 -9.49
CA ASP A 236 16.40 -24.11 -9.89
C ASP A 236 16.23 -24.25 -11.41
N PRO A 237 17.29 -24.58 -12.18
CA PRO A 237 17.18 -24.79 -13.62
C PRO A 237 16.05 -25.75 -14.05
N SER A 238 15.69 -26.71 -13.19
CA SER A 238 14.57 -27.63 -13.40
C SER A 238 13.18 -27.00 -13.23
N ASP A 239 13.07 -25.96 -12.40
CA ASP A 239 11.82 -25.26 -12.09
C ASP A 239 11.54 -24.07 -13.03
N VAL A 240 12.55 -23.61 -13.79
CA VAL A 240 12.41 -22.52 -14.78
C VAL A 240 11.33 -22.85 -15.81
N ALA A 241 11.20 -24.11 -16.21
CA ALA A 241 10.19 -24.58 -17.16
C ALA A 241 8.76 -24.50 -16.60
N CYS A 242 8.60 -24.44 -15.28
CA CYS A 242 7.31 -24.32 -14.58
C CYS A 242 6.93 -22.86 -14.29
N ARG A 243 7.75 -21.89 -14.73
CA ARG A 243 7.47 -20.46 -14.55
C ARG A 243 6.18 -20.08 -15.29
N ASN A 244 5.28 -19.39 -14.59
CA ASN A 244 4.09 -18.84 -15.21
C ASN A 244 4.46 -17.60 -16.04
N ASP A 245 4.53 -17.75 -17.36
CA ASP A 245 4.87 -16.66 -18.29
C ASP A 245 3.86 -15.51 -18.34
N ALA A 246 2.67 -15.68 -17.75
CA ALA A 246 1.70 -14.59 -17.63
C ALA A 246 2.09 -13.56 -16.56
N LEU A 247 3.00 -13.91 -15.64
CA LEU A 247 3.47 -13.02 -14.58
C LEU A 247 4.59 -12.11 -15.07
N THR A 248 4.54 -10.86 -14.63
CA THR A 248 5.60 -9.89 -14.86
C THR A 248 6.89 -10.35 -14.15
N PRO A 249 8.03 -10.41 -14.86
CA PRO A 249 9.29 -10.84 -14.27
C PRO A 249 9.72 -9.99 -13.07
N GLY A 250 10.38 -10.63 -12.10
CA GLY A 250 11.03 -9.95 -10.97
C GLY A 250 10.28 -10.06 -9.63
N GLY A 251 9.13 -10.73 -9.60
CA GLY A 251 8.40 -11.04 -8.37
C GLY A 251 8.93 -12.28 -7.66
N ARG A 252 8.22 -12.79 -6.64
CA ARG A 252 8.57 -14.09 -6.06
C ARG A 252 8.42 -15.21 -7.09
N GLU A 253 7.39 -15.15 -7.92
CA GLU A 253 7.10 -16.13 -8.98
C GLU A 253 7.09 -17.59 -8.47
N GLY A 254 6.72 -17.83 -7.21
CA GLY A 254 6.70 -19.17 -6.61
C GLY A 254 8.05 -19.66 -6.06
N ARG A 255 9.15 -18.92 -6.24
CA ARG A 255 10.49 -19.30 -5.77
C ARG A 255 10.54 -19.57 -4.27
N LEU A 256 11.43 -20.49 -3.90
CA LEU A 256 11.80 -20.76 -2.52
C LEU A 256 12.36 -19.49 -1.87
N LEU A 257 12.17 -19.36 -0.56
CA LEU A 257 12.62 -18.20 0.20
C LEU A 257 13.95 -18.51 0.89
N SER A 258 14.94 -17.65 0.69
CA SER A 258 16.22 -17.66 1.39
C SER A 258 16.02 -17.33 2.89
N PRO A 259 17.02 -17.54 3.77
CA PRO A 259 16.92 -17.10 5.16
C PRO A 259 17.06 -15.58 5.32
N HIS A 260 17.54 -14.87 4.29
CA HIS A 260 17.89 -13.46 4.39
C HIS A 260 16.69 -12.53 4.30
N ARG A 261 16.72 -11.51 5.16
CA ARG A 261 15.74 -10.43 5.24
C ARG A 261 16.48 -9.11 5.11
N VAL A 262 15.83 -8.08 4.59
CA VAL A 262 16.40 -6.73 4.65
C VAL A 262 16.33 -6.20 6.07
N ARG A 263 17.45 -5.69 6.59
CA ARG A 263 17.51 -5.07 7.92
C ARG A 263 16.53 -3.91 8.00
N ILE A 264 15.83 -3.82 9.13
CA ILE A 264 14.82 -2.79 9.33
C ILE A 264 15.40 -1.38 9.28
N ALA A 265 16.61 -1.17 9.79
CA ALA A 265 17.29 0.11 9.68
C ALA A 265 17.44 0.57 8.21
N HIS A 266 17.81 -0.35 7.31
CA HIS A 266 17.93 -0.06 5.88
C HIS A 266 16.57 0.25 5.24
N GLN A 267 15.54 -0.54 5.57
CA GLN A 267 14.18 -0.26 5.11
C GLN A 267 13.69 1.12 5.59
N GLN A 268 14.00 1.53 6.83
CA GLN A 268 13.65 2.86 7.36
C GLN A 268 14.34 3.99 6.59
N THR A 269 15.62 3.83 6.20
CA THR A 269 16.33 4.82 5.38
C THR A 269 15.61 5.04 4.04
N VAL A 270 15.30 3.94 3.33
CA VAL A 270 14.58 4.01 2.05
C VAL A 270 13.17 4.59 2.24
N LEU A 271 12.44 4.18 3.29
CA LEU A 271 11.11 4.71 3.59
C LEU A 271 11.14 6.22 3.85
N ARG A 272 12.09 6.72 4.66
CA ARG A 272 12.20 8.16 4.94
C ARG A 272 12.43 8.99 3.68
N ALA A 273 13.32 8.55 2.79
CA ALA A 273 13.55 9.25 1.53
C ALA A 273 12.26 9.36 0.67
N GLN A 274 11.46 8.29 0.64
CA GLN A 274 10.18 8.28 -0.08
C GLN A 274 9.11 9.15 0.58
N LEU A 275 9.02 9.15 1.90
CA LEU A 275 8.13 10.05 2.65
C LEU A 275 8.50 11.52 2.43
N SER A 276 9.80 11.85 2.46
CA SER A 276 10.27 13.21 2.17
C SER A 276 9.97 13.62 0.73
N LEU A 277 10.09 12.71 -0.23
CA LEU A 277 9.68 12.97 -1.62
C LEU A 277 8.17 13.26 -1.72
N ALA A 278 7.34 12.45 -1.07
CA ALA A 278 5.89 12.65 -1.05
C ALA A 278 5.50 13.97 -0.39
N ALA A 279 6.08 14.30 0.76
CA ALA A 279 5.90 15.56 1.48
C ALA A 279 6.27 16.77 0.61
N ALA A 280 7.47 16.73 0.02
CA ALA A 280 7.96 17.79 -0.87
C ALA A 280 7.07 18.01 -2.09
N ASN A 281 6.32 17.00 -2.54
CA ASN A 281 5.39 17.09 -3.66
C ASN A 281 3.90 17.20 -3.25
N GLY A 282 3.60 17.21 -1.95
CA GLY A 282 2.22 17.19 -1.44
C GLY A 282 1.42 15.96 -1.86
N ARG A 283 2.07 14.80 -2.06
CA ARG A 283 1.44 13.57 -2.55
C ARG A 283 0.88 12.72 -1.41
N PRO A 284 -0.27 12.05 -1.61
CA PRO A 284 -0.70 10.99 -0.72
C PRO A 284 0.28 9.81 -0.79
N VAL A 285 0.37 9.05 0.30
CA VAL A 285 1.17 7.83 0.34
C VAL A 285 0.33 6.59 0.64
N SER A 286 0.68 5.47 0.02
CA SER A 286 0.15 4.14 0.32
C SER A 286 1.24 3.31 1.00
N VAL A 287 0.99 2.88 2.24
CA VAL A 287 2.04 2.41 3.16
C VAL A 287 1.86 0.96 3.57
N HIS A 288 2.85 0.14 3.23
CA HIS A 288 3.05 -1.24 3.65
C HIS A 288 3.53 -1.38 5.09
N GLY A 289 2.95 -2.33 5.82
CA GLY A 289 3.31 -2.56 7.22
C GLY A 289 3.06 -3.98 7.70
N VAL A 290 4.04 -4.88 7.53
CA VAL A 290 3.92 -6.28 7.96
C VAL A 290 4.89 -6.61 9.10
N ARG A 291 4.31 -7.01 10.25
CA ARG A 291 5.03 -7.33 11.50
C ARG A 291 5.96 -6.20 12.00
N ALA A 292 5.79 -4.99 11.50
CA ALA A 292 6.66 -3.84 11.77
C ALA A 292 5.92 -2.64 12.36
N HIS A 293 4.65 -2.80 12.76
CA HIS A 293 3.74 -1.66 12.98
C HIS A 293 4.22 -0.60 13.99
N GLY A 294 4.86 -0.98 15.09
CA GLY A 294 5.44 -0.02 16.04
C GLY A 294 6.59 0.79 15.43
N VAL A 295 7.54 0.10 14.79
CA VAL A 295 8.66 0.77 14.10
C VAL A 295 8.17 1.61 12.92
N LEU A 296 7.11 1.16 12.24
CA LEU A 296 6.47 1.92 11.17
C LEU A 296 5.90 3.22 11.72
N TYR A 297 5.13 3.17 12.81
CA TYR A 297 4.62 4.35 13.50
C TYR A 297 5.75 5.30 13.90
N ASP A 298 6.80 4.81 14.56
CA ASP A 298 7.94 5.64 14.98
C ASP A 298 8.65 6.30 13.78
N THR A 299 8.77 5.58 12.66
CA THR A 299 9.44 6.09 11.46
C THR A 299 8.64 7.19 10.78
N ILE A 300 7.32 6.98 10.61
CA ILE A 300 6.46 7.98 9.96
C ILE A 300 6.23 9.16 10.91
N SER A 301 5.98 8.91 12.19
CA SER A 301 5.76 9.99 13.16
C SER A 301 6.97 10.88 13.38
N GLY A 302 8.17 10.34 13.21
CA GLY A 302 9.39 11.16 13.17
C GLY A 302 9.39 12.24 12.07
N THR A 303 8.58 12.10 11.01
CA THR A 303 8.50 13.09 9.91
C THR A 303 7.68 14.33 10.26
N TRP A 304 6.83 14.27 11.29
CA TRP A 304 5.99 15.40 11.73
C TRP A 304 6.28 15.86 13.15
N LYS A 305 7.42 15.45 13.71
CA LYS A 305 7.85 15.91 15.03
C LYS A 305 8.03 17.43 15.03
N GLY A 306 7.36 18.12 15.94
CA GLY A 306 7.31 19.60 16.01
C GLY A 306 6.20 20.23 15.16
N HIS A 307 5.40 19.42 14.46
CA HIS A 307 4.25 19.86 13.67
C HIS A 307 2.93 19.26 14.18
N GLU A 308 2.93 18.73 15.40
CA GLU A 308 1.74 18.12 16.00
C GLU A 308 0.61 19.16 16.19
N CYS A 309 -0.62 18.73 15.91
CA CYS A 309 -1.79 19.57 16.14
C CYS A 309 -1.95 19.85 17.64
N ARG A 310 -2.09 21.13 18.02
CA ARG A 310 -2.41 21.51 19.40
C ARG A 310 -3.75 20.91 19.79
N VAL A 311 -3.75 20.07 20.81
CA VAL A 311 -4.99 19.50 21.37
C VAL A 311 -5.45 20.43 22.50
N PRO A 312 -6.51 21.25 22.31
CA PRO A 312 -6.98 22.17 23.35
C PRO A 312 -7.41 21.38 24.59
N TYR A 313 -6.98 21.85 25.76
CA TYR A 313 -7.20 21.16 27.03
C TYR A 313 -8.70 21.17 27.39
N ARG A 314 -9.17 20.17 28.16
CA ARG A 314 -10.60 20.03 28.53
C ARG A 314 -11.20 21.28 29.18
N ARG A 315 -10.39 22.10 29.87
CA ARG A 315 -10.82 23.37 30.47
C ARG A 315 -11.04 24.48 29.42
N GLU A 316 -10.17 24.58 28.42
CA GLU A 316 -10.34 25.49 27.26
C GLU A 316 -11.58 25.10 26.44
N LYS A 317 -11.80 23.80 26.20
CA LYS A 317 -13.03 23.33 25.51
C LYS A 317 -14.33 23.74 26.23
N ARG A 318 -14.27 23.98 27.55
CA ARG A 318 -15.42 24.45 28.35
C ARG A 318 -15.62 25.96 28.26
N LEU A 319 -14.53 26.73 28.09
CA LEU A 319 -14.57 28.19 27.91
C LEU A 319 -15.02 28.59 26.49
N VAL A 320 -14.75 27.76 25.48
CA VAL A 320 -15.14 28.00 24.08
C VAL A 320 -16.57 27.49 23.78
N ALA A 321 -17.22 26.80 24.71
CA ALA A 321 -18.60 26.34 24.55
C ALA A 321 -19.59 27.52 24.72
N PRO A 322 -20.63 27.67 23.87
CA PRO A 322 -21.62 28.74 24.03
C PRO A 322 -22.41 28.54 25.33
N GLY A 323 -22.23 29.43 26.32
CA GLY A 323 -22.99 29.44 27.57
C GLY A 323 -22.19 29.25 28.87
N ALA A 324 -20.87 29.48 28.89
CA ALA A 324 -20.12 29.54 30.15
C ALA A 324 -20.36 30.89 30.85
N GLU A 325 -21.11 30.88 31.95
CA GLU A 325 -21.23 32.03 32.86
C GLU A 325 -19.92 32.21 33.65
N ASP A 326 -19.43 33.45 33.66
CA ASP A 326 -18.24 33.88 34.38
C ASP A 326 -18.40 33.67 35.89
N THR A 327 -17.59 32.77 36.45
CA THR A 327 -17.33 32.75 37.89
C THR A 327 -15.83 32.93 38.09
N ASP A 328 -15.51 34.16 38.49
CA ASP A 328 -14.23 34.66 38.96
C ASP A 328 -13.80 33.89 40.23
N ASP A 329 -12.58 33.33 40.25
CA ASP A 329 -11.58 33.60 41.30
C ASP A 329 -10.32 32.70 41.23
N SER A 330 -9.21 33.35 41.57
CA SER A 330 -7.91 32.87 42.08
C SER A 330 -6.76 32.51 41.12
N GLU A 331 -5.66 33.21 41.39
CA GLU A 331 -4.37 33.32 40.74
C GLU A 331 -3.57 32.01 40.67
N ALA A 332 -2.88 31.81 39.54
CA ALA A 332 -1.72 30.94 39.45
C ALA A 332 -0.70 31.58 38.51
N GLU A 333 0.50 31.73 39.04
CA GLU A 333 1.66 32.45 38.50
C GLU A 333 2.04 32.00 37.08
N ASP A 334 2.09 32.97 36.16
CA ASP A 334 2.70 32.84 34.85
C ASP A 334 4.21 32.57 35.00
N THR A 335 4.63 31.35 34.68
CA THR A 335 5.99 31.11 34.18
C THR A 335 5.89 30.83 32.68
N ASP A 336 5.71 31.93 31.93
CA ASP A 336 5.95 32.01 30.50
C ASP A 336 7.47 32.02 30.25
N ASP A 337 8.01 30.87 29.88
CA ASP A 337 9.34 30.74 29.28
C ASP A 337 9.39 29.45 28.42
N GLY A 338 9.38 29.62 27.10
CA GLY A 338 9.96 28.63 26.18
C GLY A 338 9.13 28.25 24.95
N ASP A 339 9.46 28.87 23.82
CA ASP A 339 9.09 28.54 22.43
C ASP A 339 7.62 28.70 22.03
N ALA A 340 7.27 29.96 21.78
CA ALA A 340 6.40 30.27 20.64
C ALA A 340 7.07 29.74 19.37
N HIS A 341 6.81 28.48 19.03
CA HIS A 341 7.13 27.94 17.71
C HIS A 341 6.44 28.83 16.68
N GLU A 342 7.24 29.62 15.95
CA GLU A 342 6.82 30.35 14.77
C GLU A 342 6.00 29.40 13.90
N GLY A 343 4.71 29.73 13.70
CA GLY A 343 3.86 28.96 12.82
C GLY A 343 4.53 28.82 11.45
N PRO A 344 4.30 27.71 10.73
CA PRO A 344 5.01 27.43 9.48
C PRO A 344 4.91 28.62 8.52
N GLU A 345 6.07 29.05 8.01
CA GLU A 345 6.21 30.08 6.97
C GLU A 345 5.11 29.94 5.90
N PRO A 346 4.35 31.01 5.58
CA PRO A 346 3.25 30.95 4.63
C PRO A 346 3.71 30.42 3.27
N GLY A 347 3.38 29.16 2.96
CA GLY A 347 3.69 28.50 1.68
C GLY A 347 4.74 27.39 1.74
N ALA A 348 5.41 27.17 2.88
CA ALA A 348 6.28 26.01 3.06
C ALA A 348 5.45 24.72 3.19
N ARG A 349 5.77 23.70 2.39
CA ARG A 349 5.13 22.38 2.51
C ARG A 349 5.61 21.71 3.81
N PRO A 350 4.72 21.01 4.55
CA PRO A 350 5.12 20.29 5.75
C PRO A 350 6.14 19.18 5.41
N PRO A 351 6.99 18.77 6.36
CA PRO A 351 7.98 17.70 6.16
C PRO A 351 7.39 16.29 6.09
N TYR A 352 6.06 16.16 6.19
CA TYR A 352 5.32 14.91 6.16
C TYR A 352 4.27 14.91 5.03
N PRO A 353 3.90 13.72 4.50
CA PRO A 353 2.82 13.61 3.52
C PRO A 353 1.48 14.07 4.10
N PRO A 354 0.66 14.83 3.36
CA PRO A 354 -0.61 15.35 3.87
C PRO A 354 -1.65 14.24 4.14
N ARG A 355 -1.56 13.12 3.42
CA ARG A 355 -2.52 12.01 3.46
C ARG A 355 -1.76 10.69 3.40
N ILE A 356 -2.08 9.77 4.30
CA ILE A 356 -1.37 8.50 4.48
C ILE A 356 -2.39 7.38 4.57
N CYS A 357 -2.38 6.45 3.62
CA CYS A 357 -3.16 5.23 3.72
C CYS A 357 -2.28 4.10 4.29
N LEU A 358 -2.70 3.54 5.41
CA LEU A 358 -2.16 2.28 5.91
C LEU A 358 -2.84 1.15 5.12
N HIS A 359 -2.16 0.66 4.08
CA HIS A 359 -2.76 -0.36 3.22
C HIS A 359 -2.85 -1.72 3.94
N SER A 360 -3.87 -2.51 3.59
CA SER A 360 -4.12 -3.85 4.13
C SER A 360 -3.84 -3.95 5.64
N TYR A 361 -4.40 -3.03 6.43
CA TYR A 361 -3.98 -2.86 7.82
C TYR A 361 -4.20 -4.13 8.64
N GLY A 362 -3.08 -4.76 9.05
CA GLY A 362 -3.07 -5.99 9.86
C GLY A 362 -2.84 -5.77 11.36
N GLY A 363 -2.71 -4.52 11.81
CA GLY A 363 -2.48 -4.17 13.21
C GLY A 363 -3.75 -4.30 14.07
N GLY A 364 -3.60 -4.27 15.40
CA GLY A 364 -4.75 -4.26 16.31
C GLY A 364 -5.43 -2.89 16.39
N ALA A 365 -6.67 -2.86 16.90
CA ALA A 365 -7.41 -1.61 17.12
C ALA A 365 -6.70 -0.66 18.10
N ASP A 366 -5.98 -1.18 19.10
CA ASP A 366 -5.26 -0.35 20.07
C ASP A 366 -4.14 0.46 19.43
N LEU A 367 -3.39 -0.16 18.50
CA LEU A 367 -2.36 0.54 17.74
C LEU A 367 -2.97 1.54 16.76
N LEU A 368 -4.10 1.19 16.16
CA LEU A 368 -4.83 2.08 15.27
C LEU A 368 -5.22 3.39 15.98
N ARG A 369 -5.58 3.34 17.26
CA ARG A 369 -5.89 4.56 18.02
C ARG A 369 -4.72 5.54 18.12
N GLN A 370 -3.46 5.07 18.01
CA GLN A 370 -2.29 5.96 17.98
C GLN A 370 -2.26 6.78 16.69
N TRP A 371 -2.54 6.15 15.55
CA TRP A 371 -2.66 6.82 14.26
C TRP A 371 -3.81 7.82 14.19
N MET A 372 -4.88 7.57 14.95
CA MET A 372 -6.10 8.39 14.97
C MET A 372 -6.10 9.46 16.07
N GLN A 373 -4.96 9.73 16.70
CA GLN A 373 -4.89 10.78 17.72
C GLN A 373 -5.08 12.16 17.09
N PRO A 374 -5.82 13.08 17.74
CA PRO A 374 -6.01 14.44 17.24
C PRO A 374 -4.72 15.25 17.08
N SER A 375 -3.62 14.84 17.73
CA SER A 375 -2.29 15.44 17.59
C SER A 375 -1.60 15.08 16.28
N VAL A 376 -2.01 14.01 15.60
CA VAL A 376 -1.44 13.60 14.31
C VAL A 376 -1.86 14.61 13.25
N PRO A 377 -0.89 15.29 12.59
CA PRO A 377 -1.22 16.36 11.66
C PRO A 377 -1.50 15.85 10.23
N ALA A 378 -1.09 14.62 9.92
CA ALA A 378 -1.40 13.96 8.66
C ALA A 378 -2.79 13.33 8.67
N LYS A 379 -3.47 13.35 7.53
CA LYS A 379 -4.76 12.69 7.35
C LYS A 379 -4.56 11.19 7.18
N ILE A 380 -4.80 10.40 8.23
CA ILE A 380 -4.63 8.94 8.15
C ILE A 380 -5.89 8.26 7.63
N PHE A 381 -5.72 7.42 6.61
CA PHE A 381 -6.70 6.50 6.05
C PHE A 381 -6.28 5.05 6.33
N VAL A 382 -7.24 4.16 6.34
CA VAL A 382 -7.03 2.71 6.51
C VAL A 382 -7.82 1.98 5.45
N SER A 383 -7.13 1.20 4.63
CA SER A 383 -7.77 0.26 3.71
C SER A 383 -7.67 -1.18 4.23
N LEU A 384 -8.61 -1.99 3.75
CA LEU A 384 -8.80 -3.39 4.14
C LEU A 384 -8.97 -4.22 2.88
N SER A 385 -8.37 -5.40 2.86
CA SER A 385 -8.40 -6.35 1.74
C SER A 385 -8.82 -7.75 2.20
N SER A 386 -9.55 -8.47 1.35
CA SER A 386 -10.00 -9.82 1.68
C SER A 386 -8.81 -10.77 1.87
N ALA A 387 -7.76 -10.63 1.05
CA ALA A 387 -6.58 -11.49 1.09
C ALA A 387 -5.85 -11.42 2.45
N VAL A 388 -5.63 -10.22 2.98
CA VAL A 388 -4.90 -10.02 4.23
C VAL A 388 -5.81 -10.16 5.45
N ASN A 389 -7.00 -9.57 5.42
CA ASN A 389 -7.84 -9.50 6.59
C ASN A 389 -8.71 -10.75 6.82
N LEU A 390 -9.02 -11.52 5.78
CA LEU A 390 -9.86 -12.71 5.88
C LEU A 390 -9.10 -14.02 5.62
N GLY A 391 -7.83 -13.96 5.24
CA GLY A 391 -6.99 -15.11 4.93
C GLY A 391 -6.57 -15.98 6.14
N SER A 392 -6.92 -15.59 7.37
CA SER A 392 -6.70 -16.40 8.57
C SER A 392 -7.76 -16.13 9.64
N ASP A 393 -8.02 -17.09 10.53
CA ASP A 393 -8.96 -16.93 11.66
C ASP A 393 -8.56 -15.77 12.59
N ALA A 394 -7.25 -15.58 12.78
CA ALA A 394 -6.72 -14.46 13.56
C ALA A 394 -6.98 -13.11 12.88
N GLY A 395 -6.93 -13.05 11.54
CA GLY A 395 -7.30 -11.86 10.77
C GLY A 395 -8.79 -11.54 10.91
N ARG A 396 -9.63 -12.55 10.69
CA ARG A 396 -11.10 -12.44 10.79
C ARG A 396 -11.55 -11.93 12.16
N THR A 397 -10.95 -12.45 13.23
CA THR A 397 -11.28 -12.06 14.61
C THR A 397 -10.91 -10.60 14.92
N LYS A 398 -9.86 -10.07 14.26
CA LYS A 398 -9.38 -8.69 14.47
C LYS A 398 -10.06 -7.67 13.58
N LEU A 399 -10.65 -8.10 12.46
CA LEU A 399 -11.22 -7.22 11.46
C LEU A 399 -12.35 -6.36 12.04
N ASP A 400 -13.33 -6.98 12.72
CA ASP A 400 -14.48 -6.27 13.30
C ASP A 400 -14.07 -5.12 14.24
N PRO A 401 -13.22 -5.35 15.28
CA PRO A 401 -12.73 -4.28 16.14
C PRO A 401 -11.99 -3.17 15.39
N VAL A 402 -11.20 -3.52 14.37
CA VAL A 402 -10.45 -2.55 13.57
C VAL A 402 -11.41 -1.69 12.75
N VAL A 403 -12.32 -2.29 11.98
CA VAL A 403 -13.32 -1.57 11.17
C VAL A 403 -14.14 -0.63 12.05
N ARG A 404 -14.59 -1.08 13.22
CA ARG A 404 -15.33 -0.22 14.16
C ARG A 404 -14.50 0.96 14.67
N ALA A 405 -13.19 0.78 14.84
CA ALA A 405 -12.29 1.81 15.36
C ALA A 405 -11.83 2.83 14.31
N VAL A 406 -11.84 2.50 13.02
CA VAL A 406 -11.53 3.46 11.95
C VAL A 406 -12.65 4.50 11.85
N PRO A 407 -12.38 5.82 11.84
CA PRO A 407 -13.41 6.83 11.58
C PRO A 407 -14.13 6.62 10.24
N ASP A 408 -15.41 6.97 10.19
CA ASP A 408 -16.27 6.72 9.02
C ASP A 408 -15.78 7.41 7.74
N ASP A 409 -15.08 8.55 7.88
CA ASP A 409 -14.50 9.34 6.79
C ASP A 409 -13.06 8.93 6.43
N ARG A 410 -12.54 7.85 7.03
CA ARG A 410 -11.14 7.39 6.87
C ARG A 410 -10.98 5.94 6.48
N ILE A 411 -12.08 5.22 6.29
CA ILE A 411 -12.06 3.83 5.83
C ILE A 411 -12.05 3.77 4.30
N LEU A 412 -11.18 2.94 3.77
CA LEU A 412 -11.03 2.63 2.35
C LEU A 412 -11.18 1.11 2.15
N VAL A 413 -11.43 0.71 0.91
CA VAL A 413 -11.47 -0.71 0.51
C VAL A 413 -10.51 -0.93 -0.63
N GLU A 414 -9.84 -2.06 -0.63
CA GLU A 414 -8.90 -2.45 -1.68
C GLU A 414 -9.01 -3.94 -1.98
N SER A 415 -8.55 -4.33 -3.17
CA SER A 415 -8.47 -5.74 -3.54
C SER A 415 -7.13 -6.38 -3.16
N ASP A 416 -6.04 -5.60 -3.26
CA ASP A 416 -4.66 -6.07 -3.14
C ASP A 416 -4.30 -7.22 -4.12
N LEU A 417 -5.02 -7.32 -5.25
CA LEU A 417 -4.83 -8.38 -6.23
C LEU A 417 -3.83 -8.01 -7.32
N ASN A 418 -3.17 -9.03 -7.86
CA ASN A 418 -2.11 -8.94 -8.87
C ASN A 418 -2.60 -8.94 -10.33
N ALA A 419 -3.92 -9.00 -10.55
CA ALA A 419 -4.51 -9.11 -11.88
C ALA A 419 -5.87 -8.41 -11.96
N ALA A 420 -6.07 -7.61 -13.00
CA ALA A 420 -7.34 -6.94 -13.27
C ALA A 420 -8.40 -7.93 -13.78
N GLY A 421 -9.67 -7.73 -13.38
CA GLY A 421 -10.80 -8.49 -13.91
C GLY A 421 -11.83 -8.92 -12.86
N PRO A 422 -12.67 -9.93 -13.17
CA PRO A 422 -13.84 -10.27 -12.36
C PRO A 422 -13.52 -10.66 -10.92
N LEU A 423 -12.36 -11.28 -10.66
CA LEU A 423 -11.93 -11.65 -9.32
C LEU A 423 -11.63 -10.41 -8.46
N MET A 424 -11.10 -9.35 -9.06
CA MET A 424 -10.86 -8.07 -8.40
C MET A 424 -12.17 -7.37 -8.07
N ASP A 425 -13.11 -7.30 -9.03
CA ASP A 425 -14.45 -6.76 -8.77
C ASP A 425 -15.19 -7.55 -7.67
N ALA A 426 -15.07 -8.88 -7.65
CA ALA A 426 -15.68 -9.71 -6.61
C ALA A 426 -15.05 -9.47 -5.23
N ALA A 427 -13.72 -9.40 -5.15
CA ALA A 427 -13.01 -9.11 -3.90
C ALA A 427 -13.38 -7.74 -3.32
N LEU A 428 -13.56 -6.73 -4.18
CA LEU A 428 -14.06 -5.42 -3.78
C LEU A 428 -15.49 -5.53 -3.24
N GLU A 429 -16.42 -6.14 -4.00
CA GLU A 429 -17.80 -6.32 -3.54
C GLU A 429 -17.87 -6.99 -2.16
N ASP A 430 -17.12 -8.07 -1.95
CA ASP A 430 -17.06 -8.78 -0.67
C ASP A 430 -16.59 -7.86 0.46
N MET A 431 -15.50 -7.12 0.26
CA MET A 431 -14.96 -6.25 1.31
C MET A 431 -15.85 -5.04 1.59
N TYR A 432 -16.45 -4.42 0.56
CA TYR A 432 -17.46 -3.36 0.77
C TYR A 432 -18.65 -3.87 1.59
N ARG A 433 -19.15 -5.08 1.32
CA ARG A 433 -20.25 -5.70 2.09
C ARG A 433 -19.84 -5.91 3.54
N ILE A 434 -18.65 -6.45 3.79
CA ILE A 434 -18.14 -6.70 5.15
C ILE A 434 -17.99 -5.39 5.93
N VAL A 435 -17.39 -4.36 5.32
CA VAL A 435 -17.26 -3.05 5.96
C VAL A 435 -18.64 -2.47 6.30
N CYS A 436 -19.60 -2.54 5.38
CA CYS A 436 -20.97 -2.06 5.63
C CYS A 436 -21.67 -2.84 6.74
N GLU A 437 -21.55 -4.17 6.76
CA GLU A 437 -22.11 -5.05 7.79
C GLU A 437 -21.58 -4.68 9.17
N VAL A 438 -20.26 -4.56 9.32
CA VAL A 438 -19.63 -4.24 10.60
C VAL A 438 -19.97 -2.82 11.07
N LYS A 439 -19.99 -1.86 10.14
CA LYS A 439 -20.36 -0.46 10.42
C LYS A 439 -21.85 -0.24 10.63
N GLY A 440 -22.70 -1.20 10.23
CA GLY A 440 -24.15 -1.04 10.25
C GLY A 440 -24.67 -0.06 9.20
N TRP A 441 -23.94 0.14 8.10
CA TRP A 441 -24.35 1.01 7.00
C TRP A 441 -25.23 0.27 6.01
N ALA A 442 -26.21 0.97 5.43
CA ALA A 442 -26.85 0.48 4.22
C ALA A 442 -25.80 0.40 3.10
N LEU A 443 -25.86 -0.63 2.25
CA LEU A 443 -24.81 -0.89 1.24
C LEU A 443 -24.61 0.30 0.29
N ASP A 444 -25.71 0.89 -0.17
CA ASP A 444 -25.75 2.12 -0.96
C ASP A 444 -25.05 3.31 -0.29
N GLU A 445 -25.28 3.48 1.01
CA GLU A 445 -24.68 4.54 1.80
C GLU A 445 -23.17 4.29 1.98
N GLY A 446 -22.80 3.05 2.32
CA GLY A 446 -21.42 2.65 2.53
C GLY A 446 -20.56 2.82 1.27
N VAL A 447 -21.08 2.43 0.10
CA VAL A 447 -20.38 2.65 -1.17
C VAL A 447 -20.16 4.14 -1.44
N ARG A 448 -21.16 5.00 -1.22
CA ARG A 448 -21.00 6.46 -1.36
C ARG A 448 -20.00 7.04 -0.36
N ARG A 449 -20.02 6.58 0.89
CA ARG A 449 -19.09 7.01 1.95
C ARG A 449 -17.65 6.65 1.59
N ILE A 450 -17.38 5.37 1.29
CA ILE A 450 -16.06 4.89 0.90
C ILE A 450 -15.57 5.60 -0.37
N GLY A 451 -16.47 5.87 -1.33
CA GLY A 451 -16.13 6.65 -2.51
C GLY A 451 -15.68 8.08 -2.21
N ARG A 452 -16.36 8.78 -1.29
CA ARG A 452 -15.90 10.10 -0.79
C ARG A 452 -14.56 10.01 -0.08
N ASN A 453 -14.35 8.97 0.71
CA ASN A 453 -13.08 8.77 1.41
C ASN A 453 -11.93 8.55 0.42
N PHE A 454 -12.14 7.77 -0.65
CA PHE A 454 -11.13 7.53 -1.68
C PHE A 454 -10.83 8.80 -2.48
N ASP A 455 -11.86 9.56 -2.84
CA ASP A 455 -11.71 10.86 -3.51
C ASP A 455 -10.88 11.83 -2.67
N ASP A 456 -11.21 11.94 -1.39
CA ASP A 456 -10.49 12.74 -0.41
C ASP A 456 -9.05 12.24 -0.18
N PHE A 457 -8.81 10.93 -0.23
CA PHE A 457 -7.46 10.39 -0.16
C PHE A 457 -6.61 10.82 -1.37
N VAL A 458 -7.15 10.76 -2.59
CA VAL A 458 -6.44 11.12 -3.82
C VAL A 458 -6.23 12.64 -3.92
N PHE A 459 -7.31 13.42 -3.93
CA PHE A 459 -7.26 14.86 -4.20
C PHE A 459 -7.03 15.71 -2.95
N GLY A 460 -7.48 15.22 -1.78
CA GLY A 460 -7.66 16.04 -0.59
C GLY A 460 -8.98 16.77 -0.67
N GLY A 461 -9.85 16.54 0.30
CA GLY A 461 -11.14 17.22 0.38
C GLY A 461 -10.99 18.73 0.32
N TYR A 462 -12.06 19.40 -0.15
CA TYR A 462 -12.24 20.85 -0.09
C TYR A 462 -12.24 21.31 1.38
N SER A 463 -11.06 21.41 2.00
CA SER A 463 -10.88 22.19 3.21
C SER A 463 -10.96 23.64 2.76
N GLY A 464 -12.17 24.19 2.77
CA GLY A 464 -12.38 25.63 2.67
C GLY A 464 -11.43 26.29 3.66
N ARG A 465 -10.54 27.13 3.14
CA ARG A 465 -9.93 28.18 3.95
C ARG A 465 -10.99 29.22 4.25
#